data_AF-A0A257H5J4-F1
#
_entry.id   AF-A0A257H5J4-F1
#
_cell.length_a   1.000
_cell.length_b   1.000
_cell.length_c   1.000
_cell.angle_alpha   90.00
_cell.angle_beta   90.00
_cell.angle_gamma   90.00
#
_symmetry.space_group_name_H-M   'P 1'
#
loop_
_entity.id
_entity.type
_entity.pdbx_description
1 polymer ?
#
loop_
_entity_poly.entity_id
_entity_poly.type
_entity_poly.pdbx_seq_one_letter_code
_entity_poly.pdbx_strand_id
1 'polypeptide(L)'
;AQVGADAIRLFGEQLTPVASPWLLKGGKPLRRGEDLAQFALVEAGDSHRTQNLEWLTWRRWLDSHGFAKLEPKRWLYFNYASQIAQAALMANGDLVEILPNMRLDTPMAYWLIGGPRSGQRPEIQAFCDWLQAQAHLTRLATGESEK
;
A
#
# COMPACT_ATOMS: atom_id res chain seq x y z
N ALA A 1 -14.79 4.50 -9.87
CA ALA A 1 -15.99 3.74 -10.28
C ALA A 1 -17.04 3.91 -9.19
N GLN A 2 -18.30 4.14 -9.55
CA GLN A 2 -19.37 4.19 -8.57
C GLN A 2 -19.65 2.77 -8.10
N VAL A 3 -19.44 2.54 -6.81
CA VAL A 3 -19.63 1.23 -6.20
C VAL A 3 -21.13 0.91 -6.18
N GLY A 4 -21.51 -0.31 -6.56
CA GLY A 4 -22.92 -0.74 -6.58
C GLY A 4 -23.53 -0.77 -5.17
N ALA A 5 -24.85 -0.61 -5.08
CA ALA A 5 -25.58 -0.47 -3.81
C ALA A 5 -25.39 -1.67 -2.85
N ASP A 6 -25.14 -2.87 -3.39
CA ASP A 6 -24.96 -4.10 -2.60
C ASP A 6 -23.50 -4.40 -2.24
N ALA A 7 -22.57 -3.50 -2.55
CA ALA A 7 -21.17 -3.71 -2.22
C ALA A 7 -20.91 -3.43 -0.74
N ILE A 8 -20.19 -4.35 -0.11
CA ILE A 8 -19.83 -4.24 1.31
C ILE A 8 -18.39 -3.72 1.38
N ARG A 9 -18.18 -2.60 2.08
CA ARG A 9 -16.84 -2.06 2.29
C ARG A 9 -16.05 -2.97 3.22
N LEU A 10 -14.87 -3.41 2.78
CA LEU A 10 -13.96 -4.22 3.58
C LEU A 10 -13.01 -3.33 4.39
N PHE A 11 -12.07 -2.62 3.78
CA PHE A 11 -11.17 -1.70 4.50
C PHE A 11 -10.56 -0.69 3.52
N GLY A 12 -10.07 0.43 4.06
CA GLY A 12 -9.34 1.45 3.30
C GLY A 12 -7.94 0.99 2.94
N GLU A 13 -7.31 1.69 2.00
CA GLU A 13 -5.92 1.45 1.62
C GLU A 13 -5.00 2.48 2.29
N GLN A 14 -3.91 1.98 2.89
CA GLN A 14 -2.83 2.77 3.46
C GLN A 14 -1.51 2.46 2.79
N LEU A 15 -0.71 3.48 2.54
CA LEU A 15 0.63 3.37 1.98
C LEU A 15 1.67 3.74 3.02
N THR A 16 2.72 2.93 3.09
CA THR A 16 3.86 3.18 3.96
C THR A 16 5.17 2.86 3.25
N PRO A 17 6.21 3.67 3.43
CA PRO A 17 7.55 3.33 3.00
C PRO A 17 8.05 2.06 3.69
N VAL A 18 8.64 1.16 2.90
CA VAL A 18 9.26 -0.07 3.38
C VAL A 18 10.69 -0.20 2.84
N ALA A 19 11.55 -0.88 3.60
CA ALA A 19 12.90 -1.20 3.17
C ALA A 19 13.35 -2.56 3.73
N SER A 20 14.37 -3.15 3.12
CA SER A 20 14.98 -4.35 3.68
C SER A 20 15.74 -4.04 4.98
N PRO A 21 15.69 -4.91 6.01
CA PRO A 21 16.46 -4.72 7.23
C PRO A 21 17.98 -4.61 6.99
N TRP A 22 18.48 -5.24 5.93
CA TRP A 22 19.90 -5.16 5.56
C TRP A 22 20.32 -3.74 5.15
N LEU A 23 19.46 -3.01 4.41
CA LEU A 23 19.69 -1.61 4.08
C LEU A 23 19.81 -0.73 5.33
N LEU A 24 19.02 -1.04 6.36
CA LEU A 24 19.00 -0.30 7.63
C LEU A 24 20.21 -0.60 8.52
N LYS A 25 20.78 -1.80 8.44
CA LYS A 25 21.93 -2.23 9.26
C LYS A 25 23.27 -1.67 8.77
N GLY A 26 23.45 -1.55 7.46
CA GLY A 26 24.75 -1.22 6.86
C GLY A 26 24.86 0.21 6.30
N GLY A 27 23.81 1.02 6.41
CA GLY A 27 23.64 2.24 5.63
C GLY A 27 23.62 3.55 6.42
N LYS A 28 23.26 4.61 5.70
CA LYS A 28 22.97 5.92 6.27
C LYS A 28 21.71 5.85 7.16
N PRO A 29 21.59 6.67 8.20
CA PRO A 29 20.41 6.65 9.06
C PRO A 29 19.15 7.04 8.26
N LEU A 30 18.07 6.31 8.49
CA LEU A 30 16.74 6.58 7.96
C LEU A 30 15.78 6.70 9.15
N ARG A 31 15.55 7.93 9.60
CA ARG A 31 14.78 8.24 10.82
C ARG A 31 13.63 9.20 10.57
N ARG A 32 13.70 9.98 9.49
CA ARG A 32 12.70 10.97 9.09
C ARG A 32 12.54 10.98 7.57
N GLY A 33 11.44 11.55 7.08
CA GLY A 33 11.12 11.57 5.65
C GLY A 33 12.23 12.18 4.78
N GLU A 34 12.94 13.20 5.26
CA GLU A 34 14.03 13.85 4.51
C GLU A 34 15.22 12.92 4.23
N ASP A 35 15.40 11.89 5.06
CA ASP A 35 16.50 10.94 4.89
C ASP A 35 16.32 10.09 3.62
N LEU A 36 15.08 10.00 3.07
CA LEU A 36 14.79 9.34 1.79
C LEU A 36 15.61 9.92 0.63
N ALA A 37 16.00 11.19 0.70
CA ALA A 37 16.87 11.85 -0.29
C ALA A 37 18.20 11.10 -0.51
N GLN A 38 18.61 10.28 0.47
CA GLN A 38 19.90 9.60 0.47
C GLN A 38 19.86 8.20 -0.17
N PHE A 39 18.67 7.73 -0.58
CA PHE A 39 18.42 6.38 -1.06
C PHE A 39 17.91 6.37 -2.50
N ALA A 40 17.94 5.19 -3.11
CA ALA A 40 17.20 4.95 -4.34
C ALA A 40 15.77 4.55 -3.97
N LEU A 41 14.79 5.19 -4.61
CA LEU A 41 13.37 4.89 -4.39
C LEU A 41 12.86 4.04 -5.54
N VAL A 42 12.15 2.97 -5.19
CA VAL A 42 11.62 1.99 -6.14
C VAL A 42 10.12 2.18 -6.28
N GLU A 43 9.63 2.30 -7.52
CA GLU A 43 8.22 2.47 -7.84
C GLU A 43 7.79 1.55 -9.01
N ALA A 44 6.50 1.25 -9.09
CA ALA A 44 5.91 0.67 -10.30
C ALA A 44 5.96 1.68 -11.46
N GLY A 45 6.40 1.26 -12.65
CA GLY A 45 6.64 2.15 -13.79
C GLY A 45 5.38 2.63 -14.51
N ASP A 46 4.24 1.96 -14.34
CA ASP A 46 2.97 2.26 -14.99
C ASP A 46 1.96 3.00 -14.09
N SER A 47 2.33 3.28 -12.84
CA SER A 47 1.53 4.00 -11.83
C SER A 47 0.99 5.36 -12.34
N HIS A 48 1.73 6.02 -13.23
CA HIS A 48 1.38 7.34 -13.77
C HIS A 48 0.38 7.29 -14.95
N ARG A 49 0.09 6.11 -15.51
CA ARG A 49 -0.75 5.97 -16.71
C ARG A 49 -2.20 5.61 -16.41
N THR A 50 -2.52 5.24 -15.18
CA THR A 50 -3.85 4.78 -14.78
C THR A 50 -4.42 5.71 -13.73
N GLN A 51 -5.65 6.20 -13.97
CA GLN A 51 -6.26 7.34 -13.26
C GLN A 51 -6.41 7.16 -11.73
N ASN A 52 -6.30 5.94 -11.21
CA ASN A 52 -6.36 5.67 -9.76
C ASN A 52 -4.98 5.28 -9.16
N LEU A 53 -4.02 4.87 -9.98
CA LEU A 53 -2.71 4.43 -9.50
C LEU A 53 -1.77 5.59 -9.20
N GLU A 54 -2.16 6.83 -9.54
CA GLU A 54 -1.38 8.02 -9.19
C GLU A 54 -1.16 8.15 -7.68
N TRP A 55 -2.12 7.69 -6.86
CA TRP A 55 -2.02 7.66 -5.40
C TRP A 55 -0.92 6.73 -4.90
N LEU A 56 -0.55 5.71 -5.69
CA LEU A 56 0.47 4.72 -5.36
C LEU A 56 1.89 5.13 -5.76
N THR A 57 2.11 6.42 -6.05
CA THR A 57 3.41 6.96 -6.48
C THR A 57 4.19 7.52 -5.29
N TRP A 58 5.53 7.45 -5.34
CA TRP A 58 6.36 8.15 -4.35
C TRP A 58 6.11 9.64 -4.38
N ARG A 59 5.81 10.19 -5.56
CA ARG A 59 5.53 11.61 -5.74
C ARG A 59 4.34 12.05 -4.90
N ARG A 60 3.21 11.32 -4.95
CA ARG A 60 2.05 11.60 -4.11
C ARG A 60 2.36 11.44 -2.62
N TRP A 61 3.10 10.40 -2.24
CA TRP A 61 3.51 10.21 -0.85
C TRP A 61 4.34 11.40 -0.35
N LEU A 62 5.38 11.80 -1.09
CA LEU A 62 6.23 12.94 -0.74
C LEU A 62 5.45 14.26 -0.65
N ASP A 63 4.60 14.54 -1.64
CA ASP A 63 3.79 15.76 -1.67
C ASP A 63 2.83 15.82 -0.46
N SER A 64 2.19 14.69 -0.11
CA SER A 64 1.25 14.61 1.03
C SER A 64 1.90 14.88 2.39
N HIS A 65 3.20 14.60 2.51
CA HIS A 65 3.99 14.86 3.71
C HIS A 65 4.82 16.15 3.64
N GLY A 66 4.60 17.00 2.63
CA GLY A 66 5.27 18.31 2.51
C GLY A 66 6.68 18.26 1.91
N PHE A 67 7.09 17.13 1.33
CA PHE A 67 8.40 16.92 0.71
C PHE A 67 8.40 17.15 -0.80
N ALA A 68 7.62 18.13 -1.28
CA ALA A 68 7.43 18.39 -2.71
C ALA A 68 8.70 18.82 -3.47
N LYS A 69 9.85 19.01 -2.81
CA LYS A 69 11.13 19.31 -3.48
C LYS A 69 12.20 18.27 -3.17
N LEU A 70 11.83 17.18 -2.50
CA LEU A 70 12.76 16.11 -2.16
C LEU A 70 13.06 15.30 -3.43
N GLU A 71 14.34 15.23 -3.75
CA GLU A 71 14.86 14.37 -4.80
C GLU A 71 15.67 13.24 -4.17
N PRO A 72 15.36 11.96 -4.46
CA PRO A 72 16.17 10.84 -4.04
C PRO A 72 17.47 10.79 -4.84
N LYS A 73 18.41 9.95 -4.40
CA LYS A 73 19.65 9.72 -5.18
C LYS A 73 19.36 9.18 -6.59
N ARG A 74 18.29 8.37 -6.71
CA ARG A 74 17.88 7.77 -7.97
C ARG A 74 16.43 7.30 -7.88
N TRP A 75 15.70 7.48 -8.97
CA TRP A 75 14.42 6.86 -9.21
C TRP A 75 14.61 5.52 -9.93
N LEU A 76 13.98 4.45 -9.45
CA LEU A 76 13.96 3.14 -10.08
C LEU A 76 12.52 2.75 -10.37
N TYR A 77 12.25 2.41 -11.63
CA TYR A 77 10.93 2.03 -12.11
C TYR A 77 10.94 0.61 -12.63
N PHE A 78 9.97 -0.19 -12.21
CA PHE A 78 9.80 -1.57 -12.68
C PHE A 78 8.37 -1.81 -13.14
N ASN A 79 8.19 -2.55 -14.22
CA ASN A 79 6.87 -2.77 -14.84
C ASN A 79 6.15 -4.02 -14.32
N TYR A 80 6.79 -4.77 -13.43
CA TYR A 80 6.24 -6.01 -12.89
C TYR A 80 6.44 -6.07 -11.37
N ALA A 81 5.40 -6.45 -10.64
CA ALA A 81 5.44 -6.58 -9.19
C ALA A 81 6.56 -7.50 -8.69
N SER A 82 6.86 -8.57 -9.44
CA SER A 82 7.98 -9.47 -9.14
C SER A 82 9.34 -8.77 -9.17
N GLN A 83 9.55 -7.83 -10.09
CA GLN A 83 10.79 -7.06 -10.19
C GLN A 83 10.90 -6.04 -9.05
N ILE A 84 9.78 -5.39 -8.67
CA ILE A 84 9.73 -4.48 -7.52
C ILE A 84 10.10 -5.25 -6.24
N ALA A 85 9.49 -6.41 -6.03
CA ALA A 85 9.78 -7.27 -4.88
C ALA A 85 11.26 -7.68 -4.87
N GLN A 86 11.79 -8.19 -5.98
CA GLN A 86 13.21 -8.57 -6.07
C GLN A 86 14.16 -7.40 -5.80
N ALA A 87 13.84 -6.20 -6.30
CA ALA A 87 14.65 -5.01 -6.09
C ALA A 87 14.60 -4.50 -4.64
N ALA A 88 13.46 -4.65 -3.96
CA ALA A 88 13.29 -4.20 -2.58
C ALA A 88 13.84 -5.20 -1.54
N LEU A 89 13.69 -6.50 -1.78
CA LEU A 89 13.96 -7.60 -0.84
C LEU A 89 15.47 -7.95 -0.70
N MET A 90 16.38 -7.07 -1.13
CA MET A 90 17.82 -7.34 -1.24
C MET A 90 18.36 -8.11 -0.02
N ALA A 91 18.98 -9.27 -0.31
CA ALA A 91 19.66 -10.21 0.56
C ALA A 91 18.81 -11.19 1.39
N ASN A 92 17.72 -10.78 2.06
CA ASN A 92 17.05 -11.63 3.06
C ASN A 92 15.58 -11.94 2.81
N GLY A 93 14.94 -11.40 1.76
CA GLY A 93 13.54 -11.74 1.49
C GLY A 93 12.51 -11.08 2.42
N ASP A 94 12.92 -10.10 3.22
CA ASP A 94 12.05 -9.38 4.16
C ASP A 94 12.03 -7.87 3.91
N LEU A 95 10.89 -7.25 4.17
CA LEU A 95 10.68 -5.80 4.21
C LEU A 95 10.12 -5.40 5.57
N VAL A 96 10.58 -4.25 6.07
CA VAL A 96 10.08 -3.63 7.30
C VAL A 96 9.63 -2.21 7.01
N GLU A 97 8.60 -1.78 7.73
CA GLU A 97 8.15 -0.39 7.75
C GLU A 97 9.22 0.51 8.38
N ILE A 98 9.54 1.62 7.70
CA ILE A 98 10.66 2.50 8.07
C ILE A 98 10.21 3.86 8.60
N LEU A 99 8.97 4.26 8.34
CA LEU A 99 8.38 5.53 8.77
C LEU A 99 6.93 5.32 9.26
N PRO A 100 6.72 4.56 10.36
CA PRO A 100 5.38 4.09 10.75
C PRO A 100 4.39 5.20 11.14
N ASN A 101 4.88 6.39 11.49
CA ASN A 101 4.05 7.56 11.80
C ASN A 101 3.74 8.42 10.56
N MET A 102 4.11 7.96 9.36
CA MET A 102 3.96 8.66 8.09
C MET A 102 3.23 7.79 7.07
N ARG A 103 2.22 7.04 7.53
CA ARG A 103 1.30 6.34 6.64
C ARG A 103 0.43 7.36 5.91
N LEU A 104 0.14 7.09 4.65
CA LEU A 104 -0.77 7.86 3.82
C LEU A 104 -2.05 7.05 3.58
N ASP A 105 -3.19 7.54 4.04
CA ASP A 105 -4.50 7.02 3.64
C ASP A 105 -4.78 7.44 2.18
N THR A 106 -5.14 6.48 1.34
CA THR A 106 -5.58 6.75 -0.03
C THR A 106 -7.10 6.84 -0.07
N PRO A 107 -7.71 7.47 -1.09
CA PRO A 107 -9.17 7.44 -1.26
C PRO A 107 -9.68 6.05 -1.70
N MET A 108 -8.80 5.06 -1.87
CA MET A 108 -9.16 3.72 -2.31
C MET A 108 -9.59 2.85 -1.13
N ALA A 109 -10.42 1.87 -1.42
CA ALA A 109 -10.88 0.89 -0.46
C ALA A 109 -11.13 -0.45 -1.17
N TYR A 110 -11.01 -1.52 -0.42
CA TYR A 110 -11.39 -2.86 -0.85
C TYR A 110 -12.88 -3.08 -0.58
N TRP A 111 -13.58 -3.64 -1.56
CA TRP A 111 -15.02 -3.90 -1.50
C TRP A 111 -15.29 -5.35 -1.83
N LEU A 112 -16.20 -5.96 -1.08
CA LEU A 112 -16.80 -7.24 -1.42
C LEU A 112 -18.03 -6.98 -2.31
N ILE A 113 -18.00 -7.53 -3.52
CA ILE A 113 -19.10 -7.44 -4.48
C ILE A 113 -19.69 -8.84 -4.64
N GLY A 114 -20.89 -9.04 -4.10
CA GLY A 114 -21.64 -10.28 -4.26
C GLY A 114 -22.20 -10.42 -5.68
N GLY A 115 -22.09 -11.60 -6.28
CA GLY A 115 -22.78 -11.91 -7.52
C GLY A 115 -24.30 -12.02 -7.31
N PRO A 116 -25.16 -11.83 -8.34
CA PRO A 116 -26.62 -11.79 -8.19
C PRO A 116 -27.26 -13.05 -7.57
N ARG A 117 -26.55 -14.19 -7.56
CA ARG A 117 -27.02 -15.48 -7.02
C ARG A 117 -26.18 -15.95 -5.81
N SER A 118 -25.30 -15.10 -5.30
CA SER A 118 -24.39 -15.44 -4.20
C SER A 118 -25.14 -15.77 -2.90
N GLY A 119 -26.20 -15.01 -2.58
CA GLY A 119 -27.02 -15.22 -1.38
C GLY A 119 -27.83 -16.52 -1.34
N GLN A 120 -27.87 -17.30 -2.43
CA GLN A 120 -28.58 -18.58 -2.49
C GLN A 120 -27.68 -19.79 -2.20
N ARG A 121 -26.36 -19.59 -2.05
CA ARG A 121 -25.39 -20.67 -1.82
C ARG A 121 -24.78 -20.54 -0.42
N PRO A 122 -25.06 -21.46 0.51
CA PRO A 122 -24.55 -21.40 1.88
C PRO A 122 -23.03 -21.29 1.97
N GLU A 123 -22.29 -21.95 1.07
CA GLU A 123 -20.83 -21.93 1.05
C GLU A 123 -20.27 -20.56 0.67
N ILE A 124 -20.96 -19.86 -0.25
CA ILE A 124 -20.58 -18.49 -0.63
C ILE A 124 -20.85 -17.54 0.53
N GLN A 125 -21.98 -17.69 1.22
CA GLN A 125 -22.28 -16.86 2.39
C GLN A 125 -21.24 -17.07 3.49
N ALA A 126 -20.88 -18.33 3.80
CA ALA A 126 -19.86 -18.63 4.79
C ALA A 126 -18.50 -18.00 4.44
N PHE A 127 -18.11 -18.00 3.15
CA PHE A 127 -16.89 -17.33 2.70
C PHE A 127 -16.98 -15.81 2.83
N CYS A 128 -18.11 -15.20 2.47
CA CYS A 128 -18.34 -13.76 2.64
C CYS A 128 -18.29 -13.33 4.10
N ASP A 129 -18.87 -14.12 5.01
CA ASP A 129 -18.86 -13.85 6.45
C ASP A 129 -17.44 -13.95 7.00
N TRP A 130 -16.70 -15.00 6.62
CA TRP A 130 -15.29 -15.14 6.97
C TRP A 130 -14.44 -13.97 6.45
N LEU A 131 -14.65 -13.55 5.20
CA LEU A 131 -13.89 -12.45 4.60
C LEU A 131 -14.17 -11.12 5.31
N GLN A 132 -15.41 -10.87 5.70
CA GLN A 132 -15.78 -9.70 6.50
C GLN A 132 -15.13 -9.72 7.90
N ALA A 133 -15.06 -10.90 8.54
CA ALA A 133 -14.33 -11.05 9.80
C ALA A 133 -12.82 -10.76 9.64
N GLN A 134 -12.19 -11.25 8.56
CA GLN A 134 -10.80 -10.91 8.26
C GLN A 134 -10.62 -9.41 7.97
N ALA A 135 -11.55 -8.80 7.24
CA ALA A 135 -11.53 -7.37 6.96
C ALA A 135 -11.61 -6.53 8.25
N HIS A 136 -12.42 -6.94 9.22
CA HIS A 136 -12.47 -6.29 10.53
C HIS A 136 -11.12 -6.37 11.26
N LEU A 137 -10.43 -7.53 11.25
CA LEU A 137 -9.08 -7.64 11.80
C LEU A 137 -8.08 -6.71 11.11
N THR A 138 -8.17 -6.59 9.78
CA THR A 138 -7.33 -5.66 9.01
C THR A 138 -7.56 -4.20 9.41
N ARG A 139 -8.82 -3.77 9.57
CA ARG A 139 -9.16 -2.41 10.03
C ARG A 139 -8.49 -2.09 11.37
N LEU A 140 -8.55 -3.03 12.31
CA LEU A 140 -7.90 -2.88 13.62
C LEU A 140 -6.37 -2.74 13.47
N ALA A 141 -5.75 -3.53 12.60
CA ALA A 141 -4.30 -3.49 12.37
C ALA A 141 -3.84 -2.21 11.64
N THR A 142 -4.67 -1.63 10.77
CA THR A 142 -4.39 -0.36 10.07
C THR A 142 -4.82 0.87 10.86
N GLY A 143 -5.45 0.70 12.03
CA GLY A 143 -5.96 1.81 12.84
C GLY A 143 -7.21 2.46 12.26
N GLU A 144 -7.87 1.82 11.29
CA GLU A 144 -9.13 2.28 10.74
C GLU A 144 -10.26 1.96 11.72
N SER A 145 -10.75 2.98 12.43
CA SER A 145 -11.94 2.85 13.27
C SER A 145 -13.19 2.83 12.40
N GLU A 146 -14.16 1.95 12.70
CA GLU A 146 -15.49 1.95 12.08
C GLU A 146 -16.11 3.34 12.30
N LYS A 147 -16.18 4.15 11.24
CA LYS A 147 -16.97 5.38 11.21
C LYS A 147 -18.42 5.07 10.89
#